data_AF-A0A970S7Q7-F1
#
_entry.id   AF-A0A970S7Q7-F1
#
_cell.length_a   1.000
_cell.length_b   1.000
_cell.length_c   1.000
_cell.angle_alpha   90.00
_cell.angle_beta   90.00
_cell.angle_gamma   90.00
#
_symmetry.space_group_name_H-M   'P 1'
#
loop_
_entity.id
_entity.type
_entity.pdbx_description
1 polymer ?
#
loop_
_entity_poly.entity_id
_entity_poly.type
_entity_poly.pdbx_seq_one_letter_code
_entity_poly.pdbx_strand_id
1 'polypeptide(L)'
;MYKYFSSLTQESIQKNKEATLSILGISHPELRNVLEQQMSQAVGEDQSFLASRVIEPMVAWKKGQPILEDLGGQLLHANVIDALDHKENGAYRFNRNYQPYV
;
A
#
# COMPACT_ATOMS: atom_id res chain seq x y z
N MET A 1 6.49 -18.69 1.82
CA MET A 1 5.60 -18.45 2.97
C MET A 1 6.18 -19.15 4.19
N TYR A 2 6.41 -18.46 5.31
CA TYR A 2 7.09 -19.03 6.48
C TYR A 2 6.22 -20.09 7.17
N LYS A 3 6.69 -21.34 7.24
CA LYS A 3 5.96 -22.49 7.82
C LYS A 3 5.71 -22.39 9.33
N TYR A 4 6.37 -21.47 10.03
CA TYR A 4 6.32 -21.37 11.49
C TYR A 4 4.95 -20.96 12.04
N PHE A 5 4.14 -20.24 11.26
CA PHE A 5 2.85 -19.71 11.71
C PHE A 5 1.65 -20.27 10.93
N SER A 6 1.86 -21.27 10.07
CA SER A 6 0.82 -21.75 9.16
C SER A 6 -0.40 -22.31 9.88
N SER A 7 -0.20 -22.99 11.02
CA SER A 7 -1.31 -23.51 11.84
C SER A 7 -2.18 -22.40 12.41
N LEU A 8 -1.57 -21.36 12.98
CA LEU A 8 -2.28 -20.19 13.52
C LEU A 8 -3.02 -19.42 12.42
N THR A 9 -2.41 -19.28 11.23
CA THR A 9 -3.06 -18.66 10.07
C THR A 9 -4.27 -19.47 9.62
N GLN A 10 -4.17 -20.79 9.51
CA GLN A 10 -5.30 -21.66 9.14
C GLN A 10 -6.42 -21.60 10.18
N GLU A 11 -6.08 -21.65 11.47
CA GLU A 11 -7.07 -21.57 12.54
C GLU A 11 -7.78 -20.21 12.54
N SER A 12 -7.05 -19.12 12.31
CA SER A 12 -7.63 -17.77 12.22
C SER A 12 -8.57 -17.63 11.03
N ILE A 13 -8.23 -18.19 9.87
CA ILE A 13 -9.10 -18.19 8.68
C ILE A 13 -10.40 -18.93 8.99
N GLN A 14 -10.31 -20.14 9.57
CA GLN A 14 -11.48 -20.95 9.88
C GLN A 14 -12.40 -20.27 10.91
N LYS A 15 -11.85 -19.66 11.96
CA LYS A 15 -12.63 -18.93 12.96
C LYS A 15 -13.31 -17.69 12.39
N ASN A 16 -12.59 -16.89 11.59
CA ASN A 16 -13.16 -15.71 10.96
C ASN A 16 -14.27 -16.08 9.98
N LYS A 17 -14.09 -17.14 9.19
CA LYS A 17 -15.12 -17.67 8.30
C LYS A 17 -16.42 -17.99 9.06
N GLU A 18 -16.34 -18.81 10.09
CA GLU A 18 -17.54 -19.20 10.86
C GLU A 18 -18.19 -18.00 11.55
N ALA A 19 -17.38 -17.09 12.11
CA ALA A 19 -17.87 -15.88 12.75
C ALA A 19 -18.62 -14.99 11.74
N THR A 20 -18.07 -14.76 10.55
CA THR A 20 -18.72 -13.92 9.54
C THR A 20 -19.99 -14.56 8.99
N LEU A 21 -20.00 -15.86 8.68
CA LEU A 21 -21.20 -16.55 8.22
C LEU A 21 -22.30 -16.58 9.28
N SER A 22 -21.92 -16.66 10.56
CA SER A 22 -22.84 -16.54 11.68
C SER A 22 -23.40 -15.12 11.81
N ILE A 23 -22.56 -14.09 11.70
CA ILE A 23 -22.97 -12.67 11.78
C ILE A 23 -23.91 -12.31 10.62
N LEU A 24 -23.63 -12.78 9.41
CA LEU A 24 -24.45 -12.50 8.23
C LEU A 24 -25.79 -13.27 8.23
N GLY A 25 -26.01 -14.17 9.19
CA GLY A 25 -27.26 -14.92 9.31
C GLY A 25 -27.55 -15.82 8.11
N ILE A 26 -26.51 -16.27 7.39
CA ILE A 26 -26.68 -17.12 6.19
C ILE A 26 -27.18 -18.50 6.63
N SER A 27 -28.49 -18.71 6.50
CA SER A 27 -29.20 -19.94 6.86
C SER A 27 -29.48 -20.86 5.67
N HIS A 28 -29.43 -20.34 4.44
CA HIS A 28 -29.60 -21.16 3.24
C HIS A 28 -28.37 -22.05 3.01
N PRO A 29 -28.50 -23.39 3.05
CA PRO A 29 -27.36 -24.30 3.10
C PRO A 29 -26.47 -24.22 1.85
N GLU A 30 -27.07 -24.07 0.67
CA GLU A 30 -26.29 -23.97 -0.58
C GLU A 30 -25.49 -22.66 -0.68
N LEU A 31 -26.09 -21.54 -0.25
CA LEU A 31 -25.42 -20.24 -0.22
C LEU A 31 -24.30 -20.25 0.82
N ARG A 32 -24.54 -20.88 1.97
CA ARG A 32 -23.54 -21.06 3.01
C ARG A 32 -22.34 -21.84 2.48
N ASN A 33 -22.56 -22.97 1.80
CA ASN A 33 -21.47 -23.77 1.23
C ASN A 33 -20.65 -22.99 0.20
N VAL A 34 -21.29 -22.20 -0.68
CA VAL A 34 -20.58 -21.39 -1.67
C VAL A 34 -19.70 -20.33 -0.98
N LEU A 35 -20.26 -19.61 -0.02
CA LEU A 35 -19.53 -18.59 0.74
C LEU A 35 -18.41 -19.20 1.59
N GLU A 36 -18.63 -20.39 2.16
CA GLU A 36 -17.58 -21.12 2.90
C GLU A 36 -16.39 -21.44 2.01
N GLN A 37 -16.63 -21.89 0.78
CA GLN A 37 -15.55 -22.17 -0.19
C GLN A 37 -14.81 -20.90 -0.58
N GLN A 38 -15.53 -19.81 -0.88
CA GLN A 38 -14.92 -18.55 -1.28
C GLN A 38 -14.10 -17.91 -0.14
N MET A 39 -14.58 -17.98 1.10
CA MET A 39 -13.90 -17.37 2.25
C MET A 39 -12.76 -18.22 2.82
N SER A 40 -12.64 -19.49 2.41
CA SER A 40 -11.56 -20.39 2.83
C SER A 40 -10.30 -20.29 1.95
N GLN A 41 -10.29 -19.40 0.95
CA GLN A 41 -9.16 -19.22 0.06
C GLN A 41 -7.91 -18.76 0.80
N ALA A 42 -6.74 -19.23 0.34
CA ALA A 42 -5.47 -18.91 0.97
C ALA A 42 -5.21 -17.40 1.00
N VAL A 43 -4.49 -16.93 2.03
CA VAL A 43 -4.14 -15.51 2.18
C VAL A 43 -3.49 -15.01 0.90
N GLY A 44 -4.06 -13.95 0.32
CA GLY A 44 -3.53 -13.35 -0.90
C GLY A 44 -4.07 -13.87 -2.22
N GLU A 45 -4.92 -14.90 -2.21
CA GLU A 45 -5.65 -15.30 -3.40
C GLU A 45 -6.90 -14.43 -3.63
N ASP A 46 -7.37 -14.38 -4.88
CA ASP A 46 -8.60 -13.67 -5.23
C ASP A 46 -9.76 -14.22 -4.39
N GLN A 47 -10.57 -13.31 -3.84
CA GLN A 47 -11.70 -13.62 -2.94
C GLN A 47 -11.30 -14.17 -1.56
N SER A 48 -10.01 -14.19 -1.20
CA SER A 48 -9.59 -14.50 0.17
C SER A 48 -10.07 -13.45 1.16
N PHE A 49 -10.59 -13.91 2.30
CA PHE A 49 -11.00 -13.03 3.40
C PHE A 49 -9.81 -12.21 3.93
N LEU A 50 -8.63 -12.85 3.97
CA LEU A 50 -7.37 -12.17 4.20
C LEU A 50 -6.80 -11.83 2.82
N ALA A 51 -7.36 -10.78 2.22
CA ALA A 51 -6.96 -10.28 0.91
C ALA A 51 -5.43 -10.11 0.82
N SER A 52 -4.93 -10.14 -0.42
CA SER A 52 -3.54 -9.79 -0.71
C SER A 52 -3.19 -8.50 0.01
N ARG A 53 -2.06 -8.51 0.71
CA ARG A 53 -1.59 -7.35 1.48
C ARG A 53 -1.38 -6.18 0.52
N VAL A 54 -2.40 -5.35 0.34
CA VAL A 54 -2.24 -4.05 -0.31
C VAL A 54 -1.49 -3.22 0.71
N ILE A 55 -0.17 -3.15 0.57
CA ILE A 55 0.61 -2.11 1.22
C ILE A 55 0.29 -0.83 0.46
N GLU A 56 -0.82 -0.19 0.81
CA GLU A 56 -0.97 1.21 0.45
C GLU A 56 0.13 1.97 1.19
N PRO A 57 0.93 2.82 0.51
CA PRO A 57 1.78 3.75 1.21
C PRO A 57 0.87 4.69 2.03
N MET A 58 0.64 4.34 3.30
CA MET A 58 -0.21 5.11 4.22
C MET A 58 0.42 6.43 4.67
N VAL A 59 1.58 6.78 4.14
CA VAL A 59 2.19 8.08 4.40
C VAL A 59 1.84 8.99 3.24
N ALA A 60 0.84 9.85 3.45
CA ALA A 60 0.63 10.98 2.56
C ALA A 60 1.92 11.80 2.55
N TRP A 61 2.61 11.81 1.40
CA TRP A 61 3.78 12.64 1.14
C TRP A 61 3.54 14.06 1.64
N LYS A 62 4.36 14.52 2.58
CA LYS A 62 4.29 15.90 3.08
C LYS A 62 5.32 16.72 2.32
N LYS A 63 5.03 17.99 2.05
CA LYS A 63 6.07 18.88 1.52
C LYS A 63 7.13 19.05 2.60
N GLY A 64 8.39 18.83 2.22
CA GLY A 64 9.55 19.17 3.02
C GLY A 64 9.62 20.68 3.24
N GLN A 65 10.26 21.08 4.34
CA GLN A 65 10.54 22.49 4.60
C GLN A 65 11.55 23.13 3.64
N PRO A 66 12.66 22.47 3.24
CA PRO A 66 13.63 23.11 2.35
C PRO A 66 13.06 23.24 0.93
N ILE A 67 13.44 24.30 0.23
CA ILE A 67 13.25 24.41 -1.22
C ILE A 67 14.43 23.78 -1.97
N LEU A 68 14.27 23.51 -3.26
CA LEU A 68 15.31 22.92 -4.10
C LEU A 68 16.62 23.74 -4.07
N GLU A 69 16.52 25.07 -4.01
CA GLU A 69 17.68 25.97 -3.84
C GLU A 69 18.48 25.67 -2.56
N ASP A 70 17.79 25.37 -1.45
CA ASP A 70 18.45 25.10 -0.16
C ASP A 70 19.29 23.81 -0.19
N LEU A 71 19.02 22.91 -1.14
CA LEU A 71 19.79 21.69 -1.35
C LEU A 71 21.12 21.98 -2.06
N GLY A 72 21.23 23.10 -2.76
CA GLY A 72 22.41 23.54 -3.48
C GLY A 72 23.58 23.87 -2.54
N GLY A 73 24.74 23.26 -2.78
CA GLY A 73 25.95 23.44 -1.96
C GLY A 73 25.97 22.64 -0.65
N GLN A 74 24.87 21.97 -0.30
CA GLN A 74 24.80 21.05 0.84
C GLN A 74 24.74 19.59 0.38
N LEU A 75 23.65 19.23 -0.29
CA LEU A 75 23.39 17.86 -0.77
C LEU A 75 23.66 17.75 -2.27
N LEU A 76 23.23 18.75 -3.04
CA LEU A 76 23.37 18.81 -4.49
C LEU A 76 24.40 19.88 -4.85
N HIS A 77 25.18 19.63 -5.90
CA HIS A 77 26.08 20.66 -6.42
C HIS A 77 25.27 21.81 -7.05
N ALA A 78 25.74 23.06 -6.94
CA ALA A 78 25.04 24.24 -7.46
C ALA A 78 24.67 24.10 -8.95
N ASN A 79 25.60 23.62 -9.79
CA ASN A 79 25.36 23.34 -11.20
C ASN A 79 24.19 22.38 -11.48
N VAL A 80 23.87 21.47 -10.55
CA VAL A 80 22.72 20.56 -10.69
C VAL A 80 21.42 21.34 -10.50
N ILE A 81 21.38 22.28 -9.55
CA ILE A 81 20.24 23.18 -9.36
C ILE A 81 20.04 24.06 -10.60
N ASP A 82 21.13 24.60 -11.15
CA ASP A 82 21.09 25.42 -12.37
C ASP A 82 20.55 24.62 -13.58
N ALA A 83 21.00 23.37 -13.74
CA ALA A 83 20.55 22.50 -14.81
C ALA A 83 19.06 22.13 -14.67
N LEU A 84 18.60 21.89 -13.43
CA LEU A 84 17.20 21.53 -13.14
C LEU A 84 16.24 22.70 -13.35
N ASP A 85 16.66 23.93 -13.00
CA ASP A 85 15.87 25.15 -13.15
C ASP A 85 16.00 25.81 -14.55
N HIS A 86 16.73 25.20 -15.48
CA HIS A 86 16.96 25.79 -16.80
C HIS A 86 15.65 25.95 -17.59
N LYS A 87 15.46 27.11 -18.24
CA LYS A 87 14.21 27.44 -18.96
C LYS A 87 13.93 26.50 -20.14
N GLU A 88 14.97 25.90 -20.71
CA GLU A 88 14.86 24.94 -21.82
C GLU A 88 14.18 23.63 -21.42
N ASN A 89 14.11 23.31 -20.12
CA ASN A 89 13.43 22.11 -19.63
C ASN A 89 11.91 22.16 -19.81
N GLY A 90 11.34 23.32 -20.16
CA GLY A 90 9.93 23.48 -20.46
C GLY A 90 9.03 22.97 -19.33
N ALA A 91 8.15 22.01 -19.65
CA ALA A 91 7.23 21.40 -18.69
C ALA A 91 7.93 20.56 -17.61
N TYR A 92 9.18 20.13 -17.83
CA TYR A 92 9.98 19.34 -16.89
C TYR A 92 10.93 20.20 -16.06
N ARG A 93 10.81 21.53 -16.13
CA ARG A 93 11.63 22.44 -15.33
C ARG A 93 11.30 22.30 -13.85
N PHE A 94 12.32 22.00 -13.04
CA PHE A 94 12.22 22.00 -11.58
C PHE A 94 12.63 23.37 -11.06
N ASN A 95 11.63 24.17 -10.69
CA ASN A 95 11.89 25.51 -10.17
C ASN A 95 12.71 25.44 -8.87
N ARG A 96 13.66 26.36 -8.68
CA ARG A 96 14.42 26.53 -7.42
C ARG A 96 13.54 26.61 -6.17
N ASN A 97 12.33 27.13 -6.31
CA ASN A 97 11.35 27.27 -5.24
C ASN A 97 10.53 25.99 -4.98
N TYR A 98 10.82 24.89 -5.69
CA TYR A 98 10.09 23.64 -5.52
C TYR A 98 10.41 22.98 -4.18
N GLN A 99 9.39 22.50 -3.48
CA GLN A 99 9.56 21.77 -2.22
C GLN A 99 9.53 20.27 -2.51
N PRO A 100 10.58 19.50 -2.17
CA PRO A 100 10.56 18.06 -2.29
C PRO A 100 9.55 17.47 -1.30
N TYR A 101 9.02 16.29 -1.60
CA TYR A 101 8.17 15.57 -0.66
C TYR A 101 9.02 14.69 0.29
N VAL A 102 8.59 14.59 1.55
CA VAL A 102 9.18 13.79 2.64
C VAL A 102 8.14 12.89 3.29
#